data_AF-W2D257-F1
#
_entry.id   AF-W2D257-F1
#
_cell.length_a   1.000
_cell.length_b   1.000
_cell.length_c   1.000
_cell.angle_alpha   90.00
_cell.angle_beta   90.00
_cell.angle_gamma   90.00
#
_symmetry.space_group_name_H-M   'P 1'
#
loop_
_entity.id
_entity.type
_entity.pdbx_description
1 polymer ?
#
loop_
_entity_poly.entity_id
_entity_poly.type
_entity_poly.pdbx_seq_one_letter_code
_entity_poly.pdbx_strand_id
1 'polypeptide(L)'
;EGEKIINAFMNYEVLGSMHAADTGIFDFFKALPQYAERNDITFSLPSEIFAQTRPVDSISVPYPMSWVDEEKDCSSWLGNVLQQEAFRKLNEISERVRLCENRRIKQDWIYLQSSDHLYYMSTKHYNLFSPYDNPYDAFNNYMNVLSDFILRVEAQFPSSIENEE
;
A
#
# COMPACT_ATOMS: atom_id res chain seq x y z
N GLU A 1 10.91 -3.09 -33.30
CA GLU A 1 11.26 -1.80 -32.68
C GLU A 1 11.86 -2.08 -31.32
N GLY A 2 12.93 -1.37 -30.94
CA GLY A 2 13.52 -1.50 -29.61
C GLY A 2 12.66 -0.80 -28.55
N GLU A 3 12.65 -1.33 -27.33
CA GLU A 3 12.01 -0.69 -26.18
C GLU A 3 12.68 0.67 -25.92
N LYS A 4 11.89 1.75 -25.90
CA LYS A 4 12.41 3.12 -25.72
C LYS A 4 12.63 3.49 -24.26
N ILE A 5 11.97 2.79 -23.35
CA ILE A 5 11.95 3.06 -21.91
C ILE A 5 11.95 1.71 -21.20
N ILE A 6 12.86 1.53 -20.25
CA ILE A 6 12.93 0.35 -19.37
C ILE A 6 12.66 0.82 -17.94
N ASN A 7 11.69 0.20 -17.28
CA ASN A 7 11.37 0.48 -15.88
C ASN A 7 11.95 -0.62 -14.98
N ALA A 8 12.84 -0.24 -14.07
CA ALA A 8 13.28 -1.10 -12.97
C ALA A 8 12.46 -0.78 -11.72
N PHE A 9 11.45 -1.60 -11.44
CA PHE A 9 10.62 -1.48 -10.25
C PHE A 9 11.09 -2.45 -9.17
N MET A 10 11.59 -1.91 -8.05
CA MET A 10 12.07 -2.71 -6.93
C MET A 10 11.93 -1.96 -5.61
N ASN A 11 11.83 -2.75 -4.54
CA ASN A 11 11.79 -2.27 -3.16
C ASN A 11 13.16 -1.73 -2.73
N TYR A 12 13.19 -0.70 -1.87
CA TYR A 12 14.45 -0.15 -1.35
C TYR A 12 15.21 -1.16 -0.49
N GLU A 13 14.50 -2.08 0.14
CA GLU A 13 15.02 -3.16 0.96
C GLU A 13 15.95 -4.10 0.16
N VAL A 14 15.90 -4.08 -1.18
CA VAL A 14 16.89 -4.75 -2.04
C VAL A 14 18.32 -4.32 -1.66
N LEU A 15 18.50 -3.05 -1.26
CA LEU A 15 19.78 -2.48 -0.88
C LEU A 15 20.03 -2.63 0.62
N GLY A 16 20.89 -3.56 1.01
CA GLY A 16 21.37 -3.72 2.39
C GLY A 16 20.52 -4.64 3.28
N SER A 17 19.22 -4.81 2.99
CA SER A 17 18.35 -5.71 3.76
C SER A 17 18.23 -7.09 3.10
N MET A 18 17.72 -7.17 1.87
CA MET A 18 17.63 -8.43 1.11
C MET A 18 18.99 -8.85 0.58
N HIS A 19 19.81 -7.90 0.13
CA HIS A 19 21.19 -8.13 -0.25
C HIS A 19 22.12 -7.32 0.65
N ALA A 20 22.87 -8.02 1.51
CA ALA A 20 23.87 -7.41 2.35
C ALA A 20 25.01 -6.79 1.52
N ALA A 21 25.79 -5.88 2.12
CA ALA A 21 26.79 -5.12 1.40
C ALA A 21 27.89 -5.98 0.75
N ASP A 22 28.23 -7.11 1.37
CA ASP A 22 29.24 -8.08 0.93
C ASP A 22 28.85 -8.84 -0.35
N THR A 23 27.56 -8.84 -0.71
CA THR A 23 27.07 -9.34 -2.01
C THR A 23 27.52 -8.49 -3.20
N GLY A 24 28.03 -7.28 -2.94
CA GLY A 24 28.43 -6.31 -3.95
C GLY A 24 27.27 -5.50 -4.52
N ILE A 25 26.07 -5.56 -3.93
CA ILE A 25 24.88 -4.83 -4.41
C ILE A 25 25.14 -3.32 -4.53
N PHE A 26 25.85 -2.72 -3.57
CA PHE A 26 26.18 -1.29 -3.62
C PHE A 26 27.20 -0.97 -4.72
N ASP A 27 28.19 -1.83 -4.92
CA ASP A 27 29.17 -1.68 -6.00
C ASP A 27 28.52 -1.81 -7.37
N PHE A 28 27.55 -2.73 -7.51
CA PHE A 28 26.74 -2.87 -8.71
C PHE A 28 25.99 -1.57 -9.04
N PHE A 29 25.24 -1.01 -8.09
CA PHE A 29 24.50 0.24 -8.32
C PHE A 29 25.41 1.45 -8.52
N LYS A 30 26.61 1.45 -7.93
CA LYS A 30 27.62 2.48 -8.16
C LYS A 30 28.21 2.41 -9.57
N ALA A 31 28.38 1.20 -10.11
CA ALA A 31 28.87 0.99 -11.47
C ALA A 31 27.79 1.25 -12.53
N LEU A 32 26.51 0.99 -12.21
CA LEU A 32 25.40 1.01 -13.17
C LEU A 32 25.33 2.29 -14.02
N PRO A 33 25.42 3.53 -13.48
CA PRO A 33 25.37 4.73 -14.32
C PRO A 33 26.50 4.82 -15.35
N GLN A 34 27.71 4.38 -14.99
CA GLN A 34 28.86 4.41 -15.90
C GLN A 34 28.69 3.43 -17.05
N TYR A 35 28.15 2.24 -16.77
CA TYR A 35 27.86 1.26 -17.80
C TYR A 35 26.65 1.67 -18.66
N ALA A 36 25.64 2.30 -18.08
CA ALA A 36 24.50 2.85 -18.81
C ALA A 36 24.97 3.90 -19.84
N GLU A 37 25.79 4.86 -19.41
CA GLU A 37 26.35 5.91 -20.29
C GLU A 37 27.15 5.32 -21.45
N ARG A 38 27.99 4.31 -21.20
CA ARG A 38 28.77 3.62 -22.26
C ARG A 38 27.92 2.87 -23.28
N ASN A 39 26.66 2.60 -22.97
CA ASN A 39 25.70 1.94 -23.85
C ASN A 39 24.62 2.91 -24.34
N ASP A 40 24.85 4.23 -24.25
CA ASP A 40 23.91 5.29 -24.65
C ASP A 40 22.55 5.21 -23.93
N ILE A 41 22.53 4.69 -22.69
CA ILE A 41 21.34 4.62 -21.83
C ILE A 41 21.36 5.77 -20.83
N THR A 42 20.28 6.53 -20.78
CA THR A 42 20.07 7.63 -19.82
C THR A 42 19.02 7.27 -18.78
N PHE A 43 19.07 7.95 -17.62
CA PHE A 43 18.03 7.87 -16.60
C PHE A 43 17.17 9.13 -16.65
N SER A 44 15.86 8.94 -16.54
CA SER A 44 14.89 10.05 -16.56
C SER A 44 13.87 9.84 -15.46
N LEU A 45 13.42 10.94 -14.87
CA LEU A 45 12.29 10.95 -13.96
C LEU A 45 11.00 10.63 -14.73
N PRO A 46 9.99 10.01 -14.08
CA PRO A 46 8.70 9.79 -14.71
C PRO A 46 8.10 11.07 -15.33
N SER A 47 8.21 12.21 -14.66
CA SER A 47 7.74 13.50 -15.16
C SER A 47 8.43 13.98 -16.44
N GLU A 48 9.73 13.68 -16.60
CA GLU A 48 10.50 14.04 -17.80
C GLU A 48 10.08 13.16 -18.97
N ILE A 49 9.86 11.86 -18.71
CA ILE A 49 9.33 10.94 -19.71
C ILE A 49 7.95 11.39 -20.21
N PHE A 50 7.04 11.79 -19.31
CA PHE A 50 5.73 12.30 -19.68
C PHE A 50 5.79 13.62 -20.48
N ALA A 51 6.79 14.47 -20.24
CA ALA A 51 6.98 15.71 -20.98
C ALA A 51 7.54 15.48 -22.41
N GLN A 52 8.32 14.41 -22.60
CA GLN A 52 9.06 14.15 -23.83
C GLN A 52 8.40 13.10 -24.73
N THR A 53 7.52 12.26 -24.17
CA THR A 53 6.92 11.12 -24.87
C THR A 53 5.43 11.31 -25.08
N ARG A 54 4.93 10.94 -26.26
CA ARG A 54 3.48 10.90 -26.53
C ARG A 54 2.92 9.53 -26.13
N PRO A 55 1.77 9.47 -25.44
CA PRO A 55 1.06 8.21 -25.20
C PRO A 55 0.80 7.50 -26.54
N VAL A 56 1.08 6.21 -26.59
CA VAL A 56 0.91 5.40 -27.81
C VAL A 56 -0.50 4.84 -27.89
N ASP A 57 -1.02 4.33 -26.78
CA ASP A 57 -2.34 3.74 -26.69
C ASP A 57 -2.83 3.74 -25.23
N SER A 58 -4.07 3.30 -25.04
CA SER A 58 -4.70 3.04 -23.75
C SER A 58 -4.61 1.56 -23.37
N ILE A 59 -4.46 1.29 -22.08
CA ILE A 59 -4.57 -0.06 -21.52
C ILE A 59 -5.86 -0.10 -20.71
N SER A 60 -6.74 -1.07 -21.01
CA SER A 60 -7.96 -1.30 -20.25
C SER A 60 -7.68 -2.28 -19.11
N VAL A 61 -7.94 -1.86 -17.87
CA VAL A 61 -7.77 -2.67 -16.66
C VAL A 61 -9.14 -2.75 -15.95
N PRO A 62 -10.00 -3.72 -16.31
CA PRO A 62 -11.39 -3.76 -15.86
C PRO A 62 -11.55 -4.23 -14.40
N TYR A 63 -10.53 -4.88 -13.83
CA TYR A 63 -10.53 -5.39 -12.46
C TYR A 63 -9.28 -4.92 -11.71
N PRO A 64 -9.39 -4.70 -10.39
CA PRO A 64 -8.21 -4.44 -9.56
C PRO A 64 -7.20 -5.58 -9.68
N MET A 65 -5.93 -5.22 -9.82
CA MET A 65 -4.81 -6.15 -9.93
C MET A 65 -3.67 -5.69 -9.04
N SER A 66 -2.75 -6.60 -8.73
CA SER A 66 -1.55 -6.28 -7.95
C SER A 66 -0.31 -6.90 -8.57
N TRP A 67 0.85 -6.40 -8.15
CA TRP A 67 2.13 -7.02 -8.48
C TRP A 67 2.38 -8.31 -7.70
N VAL A 68 1.75 -8.46 -6.53
CA VAL A 68 2.07 -9.51 -5.56
C VAL A 68 1.50 -10.85 -6.03
N ASP A 69 2.22 -11.92 -5.69
CA ASP A 69 1.91 -13.32 -6.04
C ASP A 69 1.82 -13.60 -7.55
N GLU A 70 1.51 -14.85 -7.89
CA GLU A 70 1.37 -15.29 -9.28
C GLU A 70 0.01 -14.93 -9.86
N GLU A 71 -1.03 -14.90 -9.03
CA GLU A 71 -2.41 -14.60 -9.44
C GLU A 71 -2.60 -13.14 -9.86
N LYS A 72 -1.69 -12.24 -9.47
CA LYS A 72 -1.71 -10.80 -9.80
C LYS A 72 -3.04 -10.11 -9.48
N ASP A 73 -3.71 -10.58 -8.43
CA ASP A 73 -5.00 -10.06 -7.98
C ASP A 73 -4.88 -9.40 -6.58
N CYS A 74 -6.02 -9.05 -5.97
CA CYS A 74 -6.05 -8.47 -4.63
C CYS A 74 -6.16 -9.50 -3.49
N SER A 75 -6.02 -10.80 -3.77
CA SER A 75 -6.20 -11.86 -2.76
C SER A 75 -5.16 -11.81 -1.63
N SER A 76 -4.00 -11.18 -1.87
CA SER A 76 -3.02 -10.89 -0.83
C SER A 76 -3.56 -9.98 0.30
N TRP A 77 -4.58 -9.15 0.03
CA TRP A 77 -5.17 -8.22 1.00
C TRP A 77 -6.66 -8.46 1.26
N LEU A 78 -7.37 -9.19 0.39
CA LEU A 78 -8.82 -9.42 0.48
C LEU A 78 -9.21 -10.89 0.21
N GLY A 79 -8.25 -11.81 0.35
CA GLY A 79 -8.41 -13.22 -0.01
C GLY A 79 -9.13 -14.07 1.04
N ASN A 80 -9.30 -13.59 2.27
CA ASN A 80 -9.99 -14.33 3.34
C ASN A 80 -11.02 -13.49 4.12
N VAL A 81 -11.78 -14.17 4.98
CA VAL A 81 -12.87 -13.55 5.75
C VAL A 81 -12.39 -12.49 6.75
N LEU A 82 -11.20 -12.66 7.33
CA LEU A 82 -10.64 -11.71 8.31
C LEU A 82 -10.33 -10.37 7.63
N GLN A 83 -9.63 -10.46 6.50
CA GLN A 83 -9.29 -9.33 5.65
C GLN A 83 -10.54 -8.60 5.13
N GLN A 84 -11.51 -9.34 4.61
CA GLN A 84 -12.75 -8.78 4.08
C GLN A 84 -13.58 -8.10 5.17
N GLU A 85 -13.65 -8.68 6.36
CA GLU A 85 -14.37 -8.09 7.50
C GLU A 85 -13.70 -6.80 7.98
N ALA A 86 -12.38 -6.82 8.17
CA ALA A 86 -11.61 -5.64 8.56
C ALA A 86 -11.77 -4.49 7.54
N PHE A 87 -11.62 -4.80 6.25
CA PHE A 87 -11.79 -3.83 5.18
C PHE A 87 -13.22 -3.26 5.11
N ARG A 88 -14.24 -4.12 5.22
CA ARG A 88 -15.65 -3.69 5.24
C ARG A 88 -15.91 -2.75 6.42
N LYS A 89 -15.48 -3.13 7.62
CA LYS A 89 -15.68 -2.35 8.85
C LYS A 89 -14.99 -0.99 8.79
N LEU A 90 -13.79 -0.94 8.22
CA LEU A 90 -13.10 0.30 7.94
C LEU A 90 -13.96 1.17 7.02
N ASN A 91 -14.34 0.68 5.83
CA ASN A 91 -15.12 1.47 4.87
C ASN A 91 -16.47 1.97 5.42
N GLU A 92 -17.14 1.22 6.29
CA GLU A 92 -18.42 1.62 6.91
C GLU A 92 -18.35 2.96 7.67
N ILE A 93 -17.19 3.31 8.25
CA ILE A 93 -17.04 4.56 9.01
C ILE A 93 -16.52 5.74 8.16
N SER A 94 -16.15 5.51 6.90
CA SER A 94 -15.49 6.49 6.03
C SER A 94 -16.26 7.82 5.89
N GLU A 95 -17.57 7.76 5.64
CA GLU A 95 -18.41 8.97 5.52
C GLU A 95 -18.48 9.76 6.83
N ARG A 96 -18.57 9.09 7.97
CA ARG A 96 -18.56 9.78 9.27
C ARG A 96 -17.21 10.44 9.54
N VAL A 97 -16.10 9.78 9.22
CA VAL A 97 -14.76 10.37 9.33
C VAL A 97 -14.61 11.59 8.45
N ARG A 98 -15.17 11.57 7.23
CA ARG A 98 -15.14 12.69 6.30
C ARG A 98 -15.82 13.94 6.87
N LEU A 99 -16.88 13.76 7.65
CA LEU A 99 -17.62 14.83 8.32
C LEU A 99 -16.92 15.36 9.58
N CYS A 100 -15.96 14.63 10.15
CA CYS A 100 -15.21 15.10 11.30
C CYS A 100 -14.25 16.23 10.90
N GLU A 101 -14.12 17.27 11.73
CA GLU A 101 -13.06 18.29 11.58
C GLU A 101 -11.83 18.02 12.45
N ASN A 102 -11.90 17.02 13.33
CA ASN A 102 -10.82 16.66 14.22
C ASN A 102 -9.62 16.11 13.44
N ARG A 103 -8.52 16.88 13.43
CA ARG A 103 -7.27 16.52 12.75
C ARG A 103 -6.71 15.18 13.19
N ARG A 104 -6.84 14.82 14.47
CA ARG A 104 -6.31 13.56 14.99
C ARG A 104 -7.09 12.37 14.48
N ILE A 105 -8.42 12.48 14.37
CA ILE A 105 -9.26 11.43 13.77
C ILE A 105 -8.92 11.23 12.30
N LYS A 106 -8.74 12.31 11.54
CA LYS A 106 -8.31 12.22 10.12
C LYS A 106 -6.96 11.52 9.99
N GLN A 107 -6.02 11.79 10.89
CA GLN A 107 -4.70 11.17 10.88
C GLN A 107 -4.75 9.68 11.27
N ASP A 108 -5.44 9.35 12.37
CA ASP A 108 -5.61 7.95 12.80
C ASP A 108 -6.32 7.13 11.71
N TRP A 109 -7.29 7.70 11.01
CA TRP A 109 -7.95 7.10 9.84
C TRP A 109 -7.00 6.80 8.68
N ILE A 110 -6.08 7.72 8.36
CA ILE A 110 -5.07 7.49 7.32
C ILE A 110 -4.17 6.30 7.71
N TYR A 111 -3.79 6.20 8.98
CA TYR A 111 -2.95 5.09 9.45
C TYR A 111 -3.67 3.74 9.39
N LEU A 112 -4.94 3.69 9.78
CA LEU A 112 -5.76 2.47 9.71
C LEU A 112 -5.98 1.93 8.30
N GLN A 113 -5.73 2.75 7.27
CA GLN A 113 -5.84 2.37 5.85
C GLN A 113 -4.55 1.81 5.25
N SER A 114 -3.46 1.69 6.02
CA SER A 114 -2.27 0.98 5.55
C SER A 114 -2.65 -0.44 5.10
N SER A 115 -2.20 -0.82 3.89
CA SER A 115 -2.45 -2.13 3.33
C SER A 115 -1.72 -3.23 4.10
N ASP A 116 -0.64 -2.91 4.83
CA ASP A 116 0.09 -3.85 5.68
C ASP A 116 -0.83 -4.51 6.70
N HIS A 117 -1.79 -3.77 7.27
CA HIS A 117 -2.77 -4.33 8.22
C HIS A 117 -3.54 -5.51 7.62
N LEU A 118 -4.02 -5.37 6.38
CA LEU A 118 -4.73 -6.43 5.68
C LEU A 118 -3.77 -7.54 5.25
N TYR A 119 -2.55 -7.19 4.83
CA TYR A 119 -1.53 -8.16 4.45
C TYR A 119 -1.18 -9.09 5.62
N TYR A 120 -1.04 -8.55 6.83
CA TYR A 120 -0.74 -9.35 8.05
C TYR A 120 -1.88 -10.28 8.46
N MET A 121 -3.11 -10.03 8.03
CA MET A 121 -4.27 -10.92 8.22
C MET A 121 -4.36 -12.02 7.15
N SER A 122 -3.44 -12.04 6.18
CA SER A 122 -3.42 -13.05 5.12
C SER A 122 -3.08 -14.43 5.69
N THR A 123 -3.85 -15.43 5.30
CA THR A 123 -3.55 -16.84 5.58
C THR A 123 -2.75 -17.49 4.46
N LYS A 124 -2.49 -16.77 3.35
CA LYS A 124 -1.62 -17.24 2.25
C LYS A 124 -0.13 -17.08 2.61
N HIS A 125 0.21 -15.95 3.23
CA HIS A 125 1.59 -15.53 3.50
C HIS A 125 1.87 -15.53 4.99
N TYR A 126 2.32 -16.67 5.51
CA TYR A 126 2.65 -16.77 6.93
C TYR A 126 4.02 -16.11 7.20
N ASN A 127 4.03 -15.10 8.07
CA ASN A 127 5.21 -14.48 8.70
C ASN A 127 6.22 -13.74 7.79
N LEU A 128 5.86 -13.36 6.56
CA LEU A 128 6.67 -12.39 5.81
C LEU A 128 6.37 -10.98 6.32
N PHE A 129 7.31 -10.40 7.06
CA PHE A 129 7.29 -8.99 7.53
C PHE A 129 6.15 -8.63 8.50
N SER A 130 5.41 -9.61 9.02
CA SER A 130 4.38 -9.40 10.03
C SER A 130 5.00 -9.25 11.42
N PRO A 131 4.57 -8.25 12.22
CA PRO A 131 4.95 -8.14 13.64
C PRO A 131 4.12 -9.07 14.56
N TYR A 132 3.18 -9.84 14.00
CA TYR A 132 2.29 -10.74 14.74
C TYR A 132 2.65 -12.20 14.48
N ASP A 133 2.46 -13.04 15.50
CA ASP A 133 2.75 -14.49 15.44
C ASP A 133 1.83 -15.25 14.47
N ASN A 134 0.62 -14.75 14.25
CA ASN A 134 -0.32 -15.34 13.31
C ASN A 134 -1.36 -14.32 12.80
N PRO A 135 -2.08 -14.65 11.70
CA PRO A 135 -3.07 -13.75 11.11
C PRO A 135 -4.25 -13.38 12.02
N TYR A 136 -4.60 -14.25 12.97
CA TYR A 136 -5.69 -14.00 13.91
C TYR A 136 -5.29 -12.95 14.95
N ASP A 137 -4.04 -12.95 15.40
CA ASP A 137 -3.52 -11.92 16.31
C ASP A 137 -3.48 -10.55 15.62
N ALA A 138 -3.05 -10.52 14.34
CA ALA A 138 -3.10 -9.31 13.52
C ALA A 138 -4.52 -8.78 13.39
N PHE A 139 -5.48 -9.66 13.07
CA PHE A 139 -6.90 -9.31 12.97
C PHE A 139 -7.46 -8.80 14.29
N ASN A 140 -7.25 -9.53 15.39
CA ASN A 140 -7.77 -9.17 16.71
C ASN A 140 -7.23 -7.81 17.16
N ASN A 141 -5.92 -7.57 16.99
CA ASN A 141 -5.32 -6.29 17.34
C ASN A 141 -5.92 -5.14 16.50
N TYR A 142 -5.98 -5.31 15.18
CA TYR A 142 -6.55 -4.31 14.28
C TYR A 142 -8.01 -4.02 14.62
N MET A 143 -8.84 -5.04 14.84
CA MET A 143 -10.25 -4.87 15.15
C MET A 143 -10.46 -4.17 16.50
N ASN A 144 -9.64 -4.46 17.51
CA ASN A 144 -9.69 -3.73 18.79
C ASN A 144 -9.40 -2.24 18.61
N VAL A 145 -8.36 -1.90 17.84
CA VAL A 145 -8.00 -0.50 17.55
C VAL A 145 -9.08 0.17 16.70
N LEU A 146 -9.62 -0.52 15.69
CA LEU A 146 -10.67 0.00 14.83
C LEU A 146 -11.96 0.23 15.62
N SER A 147 -12.32 -0.64 16.56
CA SER A 147 -13.48 -0.45 17.43
C SER A 147 -13.34 0.78 18.33
N ASP A 148 -12.17 1.01 18.96
CA ASP A 148 -11.91 2.24 19.71
C ASP A 148 -11.98 3.48 18.80
N PHE A 149 -11.39 3.40 17.62
CA PHE A 149 -11.44 4.47 16.63
C PHE A 149 -12.88 4.84 16.24
N ILE A 150 -13.73 3.84 16.00
CA ILE A 150 -15.15 4.06 15.67
C ILE A 150 -15.86 4.80 16.81
N LEU A 151 -15.66 4.40 18.07
CA LEU A 151 -16.24 5.10 19.23
C LEU A 151 -15.80 6.56 19.30
N ARG A 152 -14.52 6.83 19.00
CA ARG A 152 -13.97 8.20 18.97
C ARG A 152 -14.58 9.04 17.84
N VAL A 153 -14.86 8.44 16.69
CA VAL A 153 -15.57 9.10 15.57
C VAL A 153 -17.01 9.42 15.97
N GLU A 154 -17.72 8.45 16.55
CA GLU A 154 -19.11 8.64 16.98
C GLU A 154 -19.25 9.72 18.05
N ALA A 155 -18.29 9.82 18.96
CA ALA A 155 -18.24 10.88 19.97
C ALA A 155 -18.06 12.29 19.37
N GLN A 156 -17.66 12.45 18.10
CA GLN A 156 -17.66 13.76 17.43
C GLN A 156 -19.05 14.21 16.97
N PHE A 157 -20.03 13.30 16.96
CA PHE A 157 -21.42 13.60 16.62
C PHE A 157 -22.35 13.25 17.80
N PRO A 158 -22.19 13.86 18.99
CA PRO A 158 -23.13 13.65 20.08
C PRO A 158 -24.54 14.05 19.63
N SER A 159 -25.54 13.32 20.13
CA SER A 159 -26.98 13.47 19.91
C SER A 159 -27.58 14.79 20.45
N SER A 160 -26.84 15.90 20.41
CA SER A 160 -27.34 17.25 20.70
C SER A 160 -27.84 17.93 19.43
N ILE A 161 -28.56 17.19 18.59
CA ILE A 161 -29.67 17.78 17.85
C ILE A 161 -30.90 17.29 18.61
N GLU A 162 -31.29 18.07 19.62
CA GLU A 162 -32.69 18.10 19.98
C GLU A 162 -33.44 18.38 18.67
N ASN A 163 -34.33 17.47 18.28
CA ASN A 163 -35.32 17.76 17.26
C ASN A 163 -36.20 18.89 17.82
N GLU A 164 -35.80 20.13 17.61
CA GLU A 164 -36.71 21.26 17.53
C GLU A 164 -37.07 21.46 16.05
N GLU A 165 -37.89 20.53 15.54
CA GLU A 165 -39.08 20.78 14.70
C GLU A 165 -39.86 19.47 14.47
#